data_AF-A0A973FQP3-F1
#
_entry.id   AF-A0A973FQP3-F1
#
_cell.length_a   1.000
_cell.length_b   1.000
_cell.length_c   1.000
_cell.angle_alpha   90.00
_cell.angle_beta   90.00
_cell.angle_gamma   90.00
#
_symmetry.space_group_name_H-M   'P 1'
#
loop_
_entity.id
_entity.type
_entity.pdbx_description
1 polymer ?
#
loop_
_entity_poly.entity_id
_entity_poly.type
_entity_poly.pdbx_seq_one_letter_code
_entity_poly.pdbx_strand_id
1 'polypeptide(L)'
;MAIDSVRLLTDSAAHVWHGLSRYTSIETLTASECFDDWIRTTIPTLTLDRAEEQSLRREYRRLTTLIDEIETLVRSRTRAIDLIRSRIDEEALVS
;
A
#
# COMPACT_ATOMS: atom_id res chain seq x y z
N MET A 1 -8.46 10.48 20.41
CA MET A 1 -8.79 9.17 19.80
C MET A 1 -8.49 9.11 18.30
N ALA A 2 -8.84 10.11 17.48
CA ALA A 2 -8.55 10.05 16.03
C ALA A 2 -7.06 9.99 15.66
N ILE A 3 -6.18 10.65 16.44
CA ILE A 3 -4.72 10.67 16.17
C ILE A 3 -4.11 9.27 16.31
N ASP A 4 -4.50 8.51 17.33
CA ASP A 4 -3.99 7.15 17.56
C ASP A 4 -4.43 6.18 16.45
N SER A 5 -5.66 6.35 15.94
CA SER A 5 -6.17 5.57 14.81
C SER A 5 -5.39 5.85 13.53
N VAL A 6 -5.11 7.12 13.22
CA VAL A 6 -4.32 7.46 12.03
C VAL A 6 -2.92 6.85 12.11
N ARG A 7 -2.26 6.92 13.27
CA ARG A 7 -0.92 6.32 13.44
C ARG A 7 -0.96 4.80 13.24
N LEU A 8 -1.86 4.10 13.93
CA LEU A 8 -2.00 2.65 13.82
C LEU A 8 -2.30 2.16 12.39
N LEU A 9 -3.17 2.89 11.68
CA LEU A 9 -3.49 2.57 10.28
C LEU A 9 -2.30 2.83 9.36
N THR A 10 -1.56 3.93 9.60
CA THR A 10 -0.34 4.26 8.84
C THR A 10 0.74 3.21 9.06
N ASP A 11 0.98 2.78 10.30
CA ASP A 11 1.92 1.70 10.64
C ASP A 11 1.51 0.38 9.96
N SER A 12 0.22 0.04 10.01
CA SER A 12 -0.31 -1.16 9.36
C SER A 12 -0.16 -1.11 7.83
N ALA A 13 -0.37 0.06 7.23
CA ALA A 13 -0.22 0.27 5.80
C ALA A 13 1.24 0.17 5.36
N ALA A 14 2.17 0.76 6.12
CA ALA A 14 3.61 0.63 5.88
C ALA A 14 4.07 -0.83 5.95
N HIS A 15 3.58 -1.59 6.93
CA HIS A 15 3.89 -3.02 7.04
C HIS A 15 3.39 -3.84 5.84
N VAL A 16 2.16 -3.60 5.37
CA VAL A 16 1.63 -4.26 4.16
C VAL A 16 2.42 -3.82 2.92
N TRP A 17 2.78 -2.54 2.83
CA TRP A 17 3.60 -2.01 1.74
C TRP A 17 4.94 -2.72 1.61
N HIS A 18 5.63 -3.03 2.71
CA HIS A 18 6.92 -3.76 2.65
C HIS A 18 6.83 -5.13 1.97
N GLY A 19 5.69 -5.83 2.05
CA GLY A 19 5.48 -7.07 1.30
C GLY A 19 5.33 -6.87 -0.21
N LEU A 20 4.80 -5.70 -0.59
CA LEU A 20 4.50 -5.31 -1.97
C LEU A 20 5.64 -4.53 -2.66
N SER A 21 6.50 -3.88 -1.87
CA SER A 21 7.57 -2.99 -2.35
C SER A 21 8.59 -3.70 -3.24
N ARG A 22 8.72 -5.02 -3.11
CA ARG A 22 9.56 -5.85 -3.99
C ARG A 22 9.11 -5.86 -5.45
N TYR A 23 7.85 -5.51 -5.71
CA TYR A 23 7.28 -5.54 -7.04
C TYR A 23 7.23 -4.16 -7.68
N THR A 24 6.99 -3.10 -6.91
CA THR A 24 6.58 -1.80 -7.45
C THR A 24 6.87 -0.63 -6.53
N SER A 25 6.53 0.57 -6.99
CA SER A 25 6.49 1.80 -6.20
C SER A 25 5.07 2.11 -5.70
N ILE A 26 4.95 2.78 -4.54
CA ILE A 26 3.64 3.07 -3.95
C ILE A 26 2.81 3.99 -4.84
N GLU A 27 3.50 4.82 -5.63
CA GLU A 27 2.96 5.67 -6.70
C GLU A 27 2.24 4.83 -7.75
N THR A 28 2.89 3.78 -8.25
CA THR A 28 2.31 2.90 -9.27
C THR A 28 1.07 2.19 -8.75
N LEU A 29 1.11 1.74 -7.49
CA LEU A 29 -0.05 1.09 -6.86
C LEU A 29 -1.22 2.07 -6.69
N THR A 30 -0.96 3.27 -6.17
CA THR A 30 -2.00 4.27 -5.88
C THR A 30 -2.56 4.95 -7.12
N ALA A 31 -1.82 4.94 -8.23
CA ALA A 31 -2.28 5.40 -9.54
C ALA A 31 -3.12 4.38 -10.31
N SER A 32 -3.12 3.10 -9.89
CA SER A 32 -3.88 2.05 -10.56
C SER A 32 -5.34 2.02 -10.08
N GLU A 33 -6.28 1.88 -11.03
CA GLU A 33 -7.72 1.80 -10.69
C GLU A 33 -8.07 0.46 -10.04
N CYS A 34 -7.39 -0.61 -10.44
CA CYS A 34 -7.64 -1.95 -9.94
C CYS A 34 -6.38 -2.82 -9.91
N PHE A 35 -6.49 -3.99 -9.27
CA PHE A 35 -5.40 -4.97 -9.21
C PHE A 35 -4.92 -5.42 -10.60
N ASP A 36 -5.84 -5.61 -11.55
CA ASP A 36 -5.49 -6.11 -12.88
C ASP A 36 -4.69 -5.08 -13.70
N ASP A 37 -4.95 -3.79 -13.51
CA ASP A 37 -4.14 -2.71 -14.12
C ASP A 37 -2.78 -2.59 -13.44
N TRP A 38 -2.78 -2.66 -12.11
CA TRP A 38 -1.56 -2.59 -11.32
C TRP A 38 -0.61 -3.75 -11.64
N ILE A 39 -1.11 -4.99 -11.70
CA ILE A 39 -0.29 -6.17 -11.96
C ILE A 39 0.29 -6.16 -13.37
N ARG A 40 -0.48 -5.71 -14.37
CA ARG A 40 -0.01 -5.58 -15.76
C ARG A 40 1.11 -4.55 -15.90
N THR A 41 1.03 -3.45 -15.15
CA THR A 41 2.01 -2.37 -15.18
C THR A 41 3.28 -2.76 -14.43
N THR A 42 3.11 -3.48 -13.32
CA THR A 42 4.19 -3.81 -12.38
C THR A 42 4.96 -5.07 -12.79
N ILE A 43 4.24 -6.06 -13.29
CA ILE A 43 4.74 -7.42 -13.47
C ILE A 43 4.37 -7.94 -14.88
N PRO A 44 4.83 -7.27 -15.96
CA PRO A 44 4.47 -7.69 -17.32
C PRO A 44 5.10 -9.04 -17.71
N THR A 45 6.18 -9.47 -17.06
CA THR A 45 6.98 -10.65 -17.47
C THR A 45 7.13 -11.73 -16.40
N LEU A 46 6.76 -11.49 -15.14
CA LEU A 46 6.85 -12.51 -14.09
C LEU A 46 5.61 -13.42 -14.18
N THR A 47 5.85 -14.73 -14.19
CA THR A 47 4.79 -15.73 -14.10
C THR A 47 4.54 -16.01 -12.63
N LEU A 48 3.46 -15.44 -12.07
CA LEU A 48 2.99 -15.80 -10.73
C LEU A 48 2.20 -17.10 -10.82
N ASP A 49 2.38 -17.99 -9.87
CA ASP A 49 1.43 -19.08 -9.68
C ASP A 49 0.10 -18.57 -9.08
N ARG A 50 -0.92 -19.42 -9.06
CA ARG A 50 -2.25 -19.03 -8.55
C ARG A 50 -2.24 -18.66 -7.06
N ALA A 51 -1.38 -19.28 -6.26
CA ALA A 51 -1.31 -19.01 -4.83
C ALA A 51 -0.61 -17.67 -4.58
N GLU A 52 0.46 -17.38 -5.30
CA GLU A 52 1.19 -16.12 -5.28
C GLU A 52 0.30 -14.95 -5.74
N GLU A 53 -0.39 -15.10 -6.87
CA GLU A 53 -1.33 -14.09 -7.36
C GLU A 53 -2.44 -13.81 -6.34
N GLN A 54 -2.98 -14.87 -5.74
CA GLN A 54 -4.04 -14.74 -4.74
C GLN A 54 -3.55 -14.08 -3.45
N SER A 55 -2.31 -14.35 -3.04
CA SER A 55 -1.66 -13.67 -1.90
C SER A 55 -1.47 -12.18 -2.21
N LEU A 56 -0.92 -11.88 -3.39
CA LEU A 56 -0.66 -10.52 -3.82
C LEU A 56 -1.96 -9.70 -3.93
N ARG A 57 -3.02 -10.32 -4.46
CA ARG A 57 -4.35 -9.70 -4.55
C ARG A 57 -4.95 -9.40 -3.18
N ARG A 58 -4.65 -10.20 -2.15
CA ARG A 58 -5.09 -9.93 -0.76
C ARG A 58 -4.31 -8.77 -0.16
N GLU A 59 -2.99 -8.74 -0.33
CA GLU A 59 -2.13 -7.64 0.15
C GLU A 59 -2.49 -6.32 -0.52
N TYR A 60 -2.68 -6.32 -1.84
CA TYR A 60 -3.16 -5.16 -2.60
C TYR A 60 -4.48 -4.61 -2.02
N ARG A 61 -5.49 -5.48 -1.89
CA ARG A 61 -6.80 -5.07 -1.35
C ARG A 61 -6.69 -4.53 0.07
N ARG A 62 -5.87 -5.18 0.90
CA ARG A 62 -5.64 -4.73 2.27
C ARG A 62 -5.03 -3.34 2.30
N LEU A 63 -4.01 -3.08 1.47
CA LEU A 63 -3.39 -1.77 1.40
C LEU A 63 -4.36 -0.70 0.88
N THR A 64 -5.14 -0.99 -0.18
CA THR A 64 -6.14 -0.03 -0.69
C THR A 64 -7.20 0.30 0.36
N THR A 65 -7.67 -0.69 1.13
CA THR A 65 -8.62 -0.45 2.22
C THR A 65 -8.01 0.43 3.32
N LEU A 66 -6.76 0.17 3.72
CA LEU A 66 -6.08 1.01 4.72
C LEU A 66 -5.91 2.45 4.23
N ILE A 67 -5.58 2.64 2.95
CA ILE A 67 -5.49 3.97 2.34
C ILE A 67 -6.84 4.68 2.40
N ASP A 68 -7.93 4.01 2.05
CA ASP A 68 -9.28 4.60 2.07
C ASP A 68 -9.76 4.93 3.50
N GLU A 69 -9.39 4.11 4.48
CA GLU A 69 -9.65 4.38 5.90
C GLU A 69 -8.87 5.60 6.40
N ILE A 70 -7.57 5.70 6.08
CA ILE A 70 -6.74 6.88 6.42
C ILE A 70 -7.29 8.11 5.72
N GLU A 71 -7.60 8.01 4.42
CA GLU A 71 -8.22 9.08 3.62
C GLU A 71 -9.51 9.57 4.28
N THR A 72 -10.35 8.66 4.77
CA THR A 72 -11.57 9.01 5.50
C THR A 72 -11.27 9.82 6.76
N LEU A 73 -10.21 9.48 7.50
CA LEU A 73 -9.83 10.20 8.72
C LEU A 73 -9.16 11.56 8.44
N VAL A 74 -8.33 11.65 7.40
CA VAL A 74 -7.55 12.87 7.09
C VAL A 74 -8.19 13.74 6.00
N ARG A 75 -9.30 13.29 5.42
CA ARG A 75 -10.10 13.96 4.37
C ARG A 75 -9.29 14.34 3.12
N SER A 76 -8.23 13.59 2.81
CA SER A 76 -7.37 13.84 1.65
C SER A 76 -6.59 12.59 1.28
N ARG A 77 -6.76 12.11 0.04
CA ARG A 77 -6.01 10.98 -0.50
C ARG A 77 -4.51 11.25 -0.54
N THR A 78 -4.11 12.42 -1.04
CA THR A 78 -2.70 12.84 -1.08
C THR A 78 -2.07 12.79 0.31
N ARG A 79 -2.77 13.34 1.32
CA ARG A 79 -2.28 13.32 2.71
C ARG A 79 -2.20 11.90 3.28
N ALA A 80 -3.14 11.01 2.93
CA ALA A 80 -3.08 9.61 3.35
C ALA A 80 -1.84 8.91 2.79
N ILE A 81 -1.55 9.11 1.51
CA ILE A 81 -0.37 8.55 0.84
C ILE A 81 0.92 9.11 1.44
N ASP A 82 0.98 10.42 1.69
CA ASP A 82 2.18 11.06 2.25
C ASP A 82 2.50 10.61 3.68
N LEU A 83 1.46 10.33 4.49
CA LEU A 83 1.64 9.73 5.82
C LEU A 83 2.28 8.34 5.73
N ILE A 84 1.80 7.50 4.80
CA ILE A 84 2.34 6.16 4.59
C ILE A 84 3.80 6.25 4.09
N ARG A 85 4.09 7.13 3.13
CA ARG A 85 5.48 7.37 2.66
C ARG A 85 6.41 7.79 3.77
N SER A 86 6.01 8.79 4.55
CA SER A 86 6.81 9.29 5.67
C SER A 86 7.14 8.16 6.65
N ARG A 87 6.16 7.28 6.91
CA ARG A 87 6.35 6.13 7.79
C ARG A 87 7.28 5.07 7.20
N ILE A 88 7.18 4.79 5.90
CA ILE A 88 8.09 3.87 5.18
C ILE A 88 9.52 4.39 5.25
N ASP A 89 9.72 5.69 5.03
CA ASP A 89 11.03 6.34 5.08
C ASP A 89 11.62 6.30 6.51
N GLU A 90 10.79 6.54 7.53
CA GLU A 90 11.19 6.40 8.94
C GLU A 90 11.63 4.97 9.28
N GLU A 91 10.94 3.95 8.79
CA GLU A 91 11.31 2.54 9.04
C GLU A 91 12.62 2.15 8.32
N ALA A 92 12.87 2.71 7.14
CA ALA A 92 14.12 2.50 6.41
C ALA A 92 15.35 3.14 7.08
N LEU A 93 15.16 4.20 7.86
CA LEU A 93 16.25 4.85 8.62
C LEU A 93 16.64 4.12 9.91
N VAL A 94 15.78 3.21 10.39
CA VAL A 94 15.96 2.47 11.65
C VAL A 94 16.46 1.03 11.40
N SER A 95 16.41 0.56 10.16
CA SER A 95 16.84 -0.79 9.72
C SER A 95 18.26 -0.79 9.17
#